data_AF-A0A0N1FXU7-F1
#
_entry.id   AF-A0A0N1FXU7-F1
#
_cell.length_a   1.000
_cell.length_b   1.000
_cell.length_c   1.000
_cell.angle_alpha   90.00
_cell.angle_beta   90.00
_cell.angle_gamma   90.00
#
_symmetry.space_group_name_H-M   'P 1'
#
loop_
_entity.id
_entity.type
_entity.pdbx_description
1 polymer ?
#
loop_
_entity_poly.entity_id
_entity_poly.type
_entity_poly.pdbx_seq_one_letter_code
_entity_poly.pdbx_strand_id
1 'polypeptide(L)'
;MAMTPDISGVSVRLLREVVGLYPEERIAQRAMETADDILSEYGSDGLRVLVMVLTGWAAVGIERHAMTSHRPPEALLDEMDLLRFEVDPGDGEE
;
A
#
# COMPACT_ATOMS: atom_id res chain seq x y z
N MET A 1 -13.79 26.47 5.56
CA MET A 1 -14.55 25.25 5.21
C MET A 1 -13.51 24.27 4.69
N ALA A 2 -13.07 23.33 5.52
CA ALA A 2 -12.06 22.35 5.12
C ALA A 2 -12.69 21.44 4.07
N MET A 3 -12.29 21.58 2.81
CA MET A 3 -12.62 20.58 1.81
C MET A 3 -12.02 19.27 2.31
N THR A 4 -12.86 18.28 2.57
CA THR A 4 -12.39 16.92 2.87
C THR A 4 -11.41 16.54 1.76
N PRO A 5 -10.16 16.19 2.10
CA PRO A 5 -9.16 15.90 1.08
C PRO A 5 -9.67 14.73 0.23
N ASP A 6 -9.59 14.85 -1.10
CA ASP A 6 -9.95 13.76 -2.02
C ASP A 6 -8.82 12.71 -2.06
N ILE A 7 -8.54 12.14 -0.88
CA ILE A 7 -7.57 11.08 -0.68
C ILE A 7 -8.00 9.81 -1.43
N SER A 8 -9.30 9.63 -1.68
CA SER A 8 -9.81 8.60 -2.58
C SER A 8 -9.24 8.72 -4.00
N GLY A 9 -9.24 9.92 -4.59
CA GLY A 9 -8.63 10.17 -5.89
C GLY A 9 -7.12 9.96 -5.89
N VAL A 10 -6.43 10.45 -4.85
CA VAL A 10 -4.97 10.29 -4.71
C VAL A 10 -4.56 8.83 -4.57
N SER A 11 -5.23 8.05 -3.72
CA SER A 11 -4.94 6.64 -3.51
C SER A 11 -5.16 5.80 -4.78
N VAL A 12 -6.22 6.06 -5.55
CA VAL A 12 -6.44 5.39 -6.84
C VAL A 12 -5.37 5.76 -7.86
N ARG A 13 -4.95 7.03 -7.90
CA ARG A 13 -3.84 7.46 -8.77
C ARG A 13 -2.54 6.76 -8.41
N LEU A 14 -2.19 6.72 -7.14
CA LEU A 14 -1.02 5.98 -6.65
C LEU A 14 -1.07 4.52 -7.10
N LEU A 15 -2.19 3.83 -6.85
CA LEU A 15 -2.35 2.42 -7.26
C LEU A 15 -2.18 2.23 -8.78
N ARG A 16 -2.70 3.15 -9.60
CA ARG A 16 -2.51 3.09 -11.07
C ARG A 16 -1.05 3.26 -11.50
N GLU A 17 -0.27 4.01 -10.73
CA GLU A 17 1.15 4.26 -11.02
C GLU A 17 2.05 3.09 -10.57
N VAL A 18 1.68 2.39 -9.49
CA VAL A 18 2.53 1.34 -8.90
C VAL A 18 2.15 -0.09 -9.29
N VAL A 19 0.90 -0.36 -9.67
CA VAL A 19 0.50 -1.72 -10.07
C VAL A 19 1.20 -2.11 -11.37
N GLY A 20 1.94 -3.23 -11.34
CA GLY A 20 2.73 -3.72 -12.46
C GLY A 20 4.08 -3.00 -12.64
N LEU A 21 4.45 -2.14 -11.69
CA LEU A 21 5.74 -1.45 -11.71
C LEU A 21 6.86 -2.40 -11.26
N TYR A 22 7.94 -2.42 -12.03
CA TYR A 22 9.18 -3.12 -11.70
C TYR A 22 10.40 -2.20 -11.93
N PRO A 23 11.49 -2.37 -11.17
CA PRO A 23 11.61 -3.30 -10.04
C PRO A 23 10.83 -2.80 -8.80
N GLU A 24 10.60 -3.69 -7.82
CA GLU A 24 9.64 -3.47 -6.72
C GLU A 24 10.00 -2.27 -5.84
N GLU A 25 11.28 -1.90 -5.75
CA GLU A 25 11.73 -0.74 -4.97
C GLU A 25 11.12 0.58 -5.47
N ARG A 26 10.73 0.64 -6.75
CA ARG A 26 10.04 1.82 -7.30
C ARG A 26 8.63 1.99 -6.75
N ILE A 27 7.98 0.91 -6.31
CA ILE A 27 6.68 0.96 -5.64
C ILE A 27 6.83 1.71 -4.33
N ALA A 28 7.82 1.33 -3.51
CA ALA A 28 8.11 1.97 -2.23
C ALA A 28 8.48 3.45 -2.41
N GLN A 29 9.35 3.77 -3.38
CA GLN A 29 9.70 5.15 -3.69
C GLN A 29 8.46 5.98 -4.01
N ARG A 30 7.58 5.51 -4.91
CA ARG A 30 6.40 6.27 -5.33
C ARG A 30 5.38 6.43 -4.21
N ALA A 31 5.24 5.42 -3.36
CA ALA A 31 4.41 5.50 -2.16
C ALA A 31 4.93 6.55 -1.17
N MET A 32 6.25 6.62 -0.94
CA MET A 32 6.87 7.63 -0.08
C MET A 32 6.66 9.05 -0.61
N GLU A 33 6.91 9.27 -1.91
CA GLU A 33 6.66 10.58 -2.55
C GLU A 33 5.20 11.02 -2.36
N THR A 34 4.24 10.11 -2.52
CA THR A 34 2.82 10.41 -2.31
C THR A 34 2.51 10.70 -0.84
N ALA A 35 3.14 9.98 0.10
CA ALA A 35 2.97 10.23 1.53
C ALA A 35 3.52 11.61 1.92
N ASP A 36 4.68 12.01 1.39
CA ASP A 36 5.29 13.32 1.61
C ASP A 36 4.41 14.45 1.06
N ASP A 37 3.87 14.28 -0.15
CA ASP A 37 2.91 15.23 -0.75
C ASP A 37 1.68 15.41 0.15
N ILE A 38 1.08 14.30 0.61
CA ILE A 38 -0.09 14.33 1.49
C ILE A 38 0.23 14.96 2.84
N LEU A 39 1.39 14.64 3.43
CA LEU A 39 1.82 15.22 4.70
C LEU A 39 2.03 16.73 4.58
N SER A 40 2.66 17.17 3.49
CA SER A 40 2.89 18.59 3.19
C SER A 40 1.58 19.36 3.01
N GLU A 41 0.62 18.81 2.27
CA GLU A 41 -0.62 19.51 1.91
C GLU A 41 -1.72 19.42 2.99
N TYR A 42 -1.86 18.27 3.63
CA TYR A 42 -2.99 17.93 4.50
C TYR A 42 -2.57 17.54 5.93
N GLY A 43 -1.28 17.51 6.23
CA GLY A 43 -0.75 17.14 7.54
C GLY A 43 -1.02 15.67 7.90
N SER A 44 -0.86 15.37 9.20
CA SER A 44 -1.05 14.01 9.71
C SER A 44 -2.47 13.46 9.52
N ASP A 45 -3.47 14.34 9.44
CA ASP A 45 -4.86 13.90 9.22
C ASP A 45 -5.06 13.38 7.80
N GLY A 46 -4.42 14.00 6.80
CA GLY A 46 -4.36 13.45 5.44
C GLY A 46 -3.73 12.07 5.40
N LEU A 47 -2.60 11.88 6.10
CA LEU A 47 -1.95 10.56 6.21
C LEU A 47 -2.85 9.51 6.86
N ARG A 48 -3.57 9.87 7.93
CA ARG A 48 -4.53 8.97 8.58
C ARG A 48 -5.61 8.49 7.61
N VAL A 49 -6.15 9.41 6.80
CA VAL A 49 -7.14 9.06 5.77
C VAL A 49 -6.50 8.21 4.68
N LEU A 50 -5.27 8.51 4.25
CA LEU A 50 -4.56 7.72 3.23
C LEU A 50 -4.35 6.27 3.69
N VAL A 51 -3.86 6.07 4.92
CA VAL A 51 -3.69 4.75 5.52
C VAL A 51 -5.02 4.01 5.63
N MET A 52 -6.08 4.70 6.09
CA MET A 52 -7.42 4.10 6.19
C MET A 52 -7.91 3.61 4.83
N VAL A 53 -7.80 4.44 3.80
CA VAL A 53 -8.28 4.11 2.44
C VAL A 53 -7.46 2.97 1.81
N LEU A 54 -6.12 3.04 1.86
CA LEU A 54 -5.26 1.99 1.32
C LEU A 54 -5.44 0.65 2.04
N THR A 55 -5.63 0.67 3.36
CA THR A 55 -5.96 -0.54 4.15
C THR A 55 -7.27 -1.16 3.66
N GLY A 56 -8.30 -0.33 3.42
CA GLY A 56 -9.57 -0.80 2.89
C GLY A 56 -9.43 -1.47 1.51
N TRP A 57 -8.66 -0.86 0.61
CA TRP A 57 -8.37 -1.45 -0.71
C TRP A 57 -7.61 -2.77 -0.61
N ALA A 58 -6.58 -2.83 0.24
CA ALA A 58 -5.79 -4.03 0.45
C ALA A 58 -6.64 -5.17 1.00
N ALA A 59 -7.45 -4.92 2.04
CA ALA A 59 -8.34 -5.93 2.63
C ALA A 59 -9.33 -6.49 1.59
N VAL A 60 -10.01 -5.62 0.83
CA VAL A 60 -10.94 -6.07 -0.24
C VAL A 60 -10.20 -6.86 -1.32
N GLY A 61 -8.99 -6.44 -1.68
CA GLY A 61 -8.15 -7.15 -2.66
C GLY A 61 -7.77 -8.56 -2.19
N ILE A 62 -7.33 -8.69 -0.94
CA ILE A 62 -6.96 -9.97 -0.31
C ILE A 62 -8.17 -10.89 -0.24
N GLU A 63 -9.30 -10.41 0.28
CA GLU A 63 -10.55 -11.19 0.38
C GLU A 63 -11.01 -11.69 -0.99
N ARG A 64 -10.96 -10.82 -2.01
CA ARG A 64 -11.34 -11.20 -3.38
C ARG A 64 -10.37 -12.23 -3.96
N HIS A 65 -9.06 -12.06 -3.74
CA HIS A 65 -8.06 -13.04 -4.16
C HIS A 65 -8.36 -14.38 -3.50
N ALA A 66 -8.48 -14.42 -2.17
CA ALA A 66 -8.77 -15.61 -1.37
C ALA A 66 -9.98 -16.38 -1.92
N MET A 67 -11.09 -15.69 -2.17
CA MET A 67 -12.29 -16.26 -2.79
C MET A 67 -12.01 -16.89 -4.16
N THR A 68 -11.30 -16.17 -5.05
CA THR A 68 -11.01 -16.65 -6.40
C THR A 68 -9.97 -17.78 -6.45
N SER A 69 -9.02 -17.80 -5.53
CA SER A 69 -8.02 -18.87 -5.41
C SER A 69 -8.49 -20.05 -4.57
N HIS A 70 -9.69 -19.96 -3.97
CA HIS A 70 -10.23 -20.96 -3.04
C HIS A 70 -9.29 -21.25 -1.86
N ARG A 71 -8.64 -20.19 -1.35
CA ARG A 71 -7.72 -20.23 -0.21
C ARG A 71 -8.29 -19.38 0.92
N PRO A 72 -8.01 -19.69 2.19
CA PRO A 72 -8.34 -18.79 3.28
C PRO A 72 -7.51 -17.50 3.18
N PRO A 73 -8.04 -16.32 3.56
CA PRO A 73 -7.29 -15.06 3.56
C PRO A 73 -5.97 -15.13 4.32
N GLU A 74 -5.93 -15.89 5.42
CA GLU A 74 -4.74 -16.13 6.24
C GLU A 74 -3.57 -16.68 5.41
N ALA A 75 -3.84 -17.58 4.46
CA ALA A 75 -2.79 -18.15 3.63
C ALA A 75 -2.16 -17.14 2.65
N LEU A 76 -2.87 -16.06 2.30
CA LEU A 76 -2.30 -14.97 1.50
C LEU A 76 -1.54 -13.97 2.38
N LEU A 77 -2.02 -13.74 3.61
CA LEU A 77 -1.31 -12.92 4.59
C LEU A 77 0.01 -13.55 5.00
N ASP A 78 0.04 -14.88 5.19
CA ASP A 78 1.27 -15.63 5.46
C ASP A 78 2.28 -15.49 4.32
N GLU A 79 1.83 -15.50 3.06
CA GLU A 79 2.69 -15.25 1.90
C GLU A 79 3.24 -13.82 1.87
N MET A 80 2.43 -12.83 2.21
CA MET A 80 2.89 -11.44 2.33
C MET A 80 3.96 -11.31 3.44
N ASP A 81 3.77 -12.00 4.57
CA ASP A 81 4.74 -12.02 5.66
C ASP A 81 6.05 -12.71 5.24
N LEU A 82 5.98 -13.77 4.42
CA LEU A 82 7.16 -14.42 3.83
C LEU A 82 7.90 -13.50 2.87
N LEU A 83 7.19 -12.87 1.93
CA LEU A 83 7.77 -11.95 0.95
C LEU A 83 8.43 -10.74 1.63
N ARG A 84 7.92 -10.29 2.78
CA ARG A 84 8.58 -9.25 3.58
C ARG A 84 10.02 -9.64 3.94
N PHE A 85 10.27 -10.90 4.28
CA PHE A 85 11.61 -11.38 4.62
C PHE A 85 12.51 -11.61 3.39
N GLU A 86 11.94 -11.72 2.19
CA GLU A 86 12.71 -11.84 0.94
C GLU A 86 13.11 -10.48 0.37
N VAL A 87 12.27 -9.46 0.58
CA VAL A 87 12.51 -8.06 0.17
C VAL A 87 13.34 -7.29 1.20
N ASP A 88 13.44 -7.80 2.44
CA ASP A 88 14.43 -7.39 3.42
C ASP A 88 15.66 -8.28 3.27
N PRO A 89 16.66 -7.92 2.43
CA PRO A 89 17.97 -8.54 2.54
C PRO A 89 18.53 -8.04 3.87
N GLY A 90 18.18 -8.73 4.95
CA GLY A 90 18.87 -8.56 6.21
C GLY A 90 20.35 -8.48 5.89
N ASP A 91 20.94 -7.37 6.32
CA ASP A 91 22.33 -7.03 6.13
C ASP A 91 23.18 -8.31 6.18
N GLY A 92 24.04 -8.48 5.18
CA GLY A 92 25.17 -9.38 5.32
C GLY A 92 26.06 -8.87 6.44
N GLU A 93 25.66 -9.10 7.69
CA GLU A 93 26.52 -9.05 8.86
C GLU A 93 27.19 -10.42 8.96
N GLU A 94 28.44 -10.42 8.48
CA GLU A 94 29.61 -11.23 8.88
C GLU A 94 29.43 -12.69 9.34
#